data_AF-A0A2E2U8A2-F1
#
_entry.id   AF-A0A2E2U8A2-F1
#
_cell.length_a   1.000
_cell.length_b   1.000
_cell.length_c   1.000
_cell.angle_alpha   90.00
_cell.angle_beta   90.00
_cell.angle_gamma   90.00
#
_symmetry.space_group_name_H-M   'P 1'
#
loop_
_entity.id
_entity.type
_entity.pdbx_description
1 polymer ?
#
loop_
_entity_poly.entity_id
_entity_poly.type
_entity_poly.pdbx_seq_one_letter_code
_entity_poly.pdbx_strand_id
1 'polypeptide(L)'
;MKLLTLALLVFSFNTLAFDAGKNFQAVCVSCHTIGGGDKIGPDLAGLDKRRKAEWVHKFVNYPDGMINGDEEEEGYEKPDPIAQKVYALYKPQMMAEQAMTMDQVKATLKWIADQKKEPKGKITTLK
;
A
#
# COMPACT_ATOMS: atom_id res chain seq x y z
N MET A 1 -61.50 9.51 8.89
CA MET A 1 -60.32 10.08 8.21
C MET A 1 -59.21 10.25 9.23
N LYS A 2 -58.26 9.31 9.29
CA LYS A 2 -57.03 9.43 10.10
C LYS A 2 -55.89 9.06 9.16
N LEU A 3 -55.12 10.06 8.74
CA LEU A 3 -53.91 9.86 7.95
C LEU A 3 -52.87 9.16 8.83
N LEU A 4 -52.43 7.97 8.42
CA LEU A 4 -51.21 7.34 8.93
C LEU A 4 -50.02 7.96 8.18
N THR A 5 -49.24 8.78 8.86
CA THR A 5 -47.90 9.20 8.41
C THR A 5 -46.91 8.09 8.72
N LEU A 6 -46.41 7.42 7.67
CA LEU A 6 -45.29 6.50 7.73
C LEU A 6 -43.99 7.32 7.77
N ALA A 7 -43.32 7.35 8.91
CA ALA A 7 -42.00 7.98 9.04
C ALA A 7 -40.92 6.97 8.59
N LEU A 8 -40.33 7.22 7.41
CA LEU A 8 -39.09 6.54 6.97
C LEU A 8 -37.91 7.06 7.80
N LEU A 9 -37.40 6.23 8.71
CA LEU A 9 -36.11 6.45 9.36
C LEU A 9 -34.99 6.10 8.36
N VAL A 10 -34.41 7.12 7.73
CA VAL A 10 -33.16 7.00 6.98
C VAL A 10 -32.00 6.99 7.98
N PHE A 11 -31.47 5.79 8.28
CA PHE A 11 -30.19 5.65 8.96
C PHE A 11 -29.06 5.96 7.98
N SER A 12 -28.46 7.14 8.09
CA SER A 12 -27.23 7.46 7.39
C SER A 12 -26.06 6.68 8.00
N PHE A 13 -25.60 5.65 7.32
CA PHE A 13 -24.32 5.02 7.61
C PHE A 13 -23.20 6.02 7.29
N ASN A 14 -22.65 6.65 8.32
CA ASN A 14 -21.39 7.39 8.18
C ASN A 14 -20.28 6.35 8.01
N THR A 15 -19.94 6.04 6.76
CA THR A 15 -18.69 5.34 6.47
C THR A 15 -17.55 6.29 6.84
N LEU A 16 -16.75 5.94 7.86
CA LEU A 16 -15.51 6.67 8.12
C LEU A 16 -14.61 6.47 6.90
N ALA A 17 -14.47 7.52 6.09
CA ALA A 17 -13.64 7.47 4.89
C ALA A 17 -12.17 7.18 5.27
N PHE A 18 -11.51 6.32 4.50
CA PHE A 18 -10.08 6.03 4.67
C PHE A 18 -9.25 7.29 4.40
N ASP A 19 -8.48 7.72 5.41
CA ASP A 19 -7.52 8.82 5.28
C ASP A 19 -6.11 8.26 5.06
N ALA A 20 -5.65 8.34 3.81
CA ALA A 20 -4.35 7.85 3.38
C ALA A 20 -3.19 8.52 4.13
N GLY A 21 -3.27 9.82 4.41
CA GLY A 21 -2.21 10.55 5.10
C GLY A 21 -2.10 10.12 6.55
N LYS A 22 -3.24 10.03 7.25
CA LYS A 22 -3.29 9.53 8.63
C LYS A 22 -2.81 8.09 8.73
N ASN A 23 -3.24 7.22 7.81
CA ASN A 23 -2.79 5.83 7.78
C ASN A 23 -1.28 5.74 7.53
N PHE A 24 -0.74 6.50 6.58
CA PHE A 24 0.69 6.54 6.30
C PHE A 24 1.52 6.93 7.55
N GLN A 25 1.07 7.94 8.29
CA GLN A 25 1.75 8.37 9.52
C GLN A 25 1.67 7.34 10.64
N ALA A 26 0.58 6.57 10.72
CA ALA A 26 0.43 5.55 11.74
C ALA A 26 1.22 4.26 11.41
N VAL A 27 1.30 3.90 10.13
CA VAL A 27 1.70 2.55 9.70
C VAL A 27 3.01 2.55 8.91
N CYS A 28 3.18 3.47 7.96
CA CYS A 28 4.24 3.38 6.96
C CYS A 28 5.50 4.19 7.32
N VAL A 29 5.33 5.33 8.01
CA VAL A 29 6.42 6.29 8.27
C VAL A 29 7.52 5.73 9.19
N SER A 30 7.21 4.69 9.96
CA SER A 30 8.17 3.97 10.80
C SER A 30 9.28 3.33 9.95
N CYS A 31 8.96 2.88 8.74
CA CYS A 31 9.90 2.15 7.87
C CYS A 31 10.23 2.87 6.57
N HIS A 32 9.39 3.79 6.10
CA HIS A 32 9.52 4.43 4.79
C HIS A 32 9.61 5.96 4.88
N THR A 33 10.15 6.56 3.81
CA THR A 33 10.12 8.01 3.58
C THR A 33 9.41 8.33 2.26
N ILE A 34 9.17 9.61 2.02
CA ILE A 34 8.72 10.16 0.73
C ILE A 34 9.68 11.28 0.32
N GLY A 35 10.63 10.97 -0.56
CA GLY A 35 11.68 11.89 -1.02
C GLY A 35 12.83 12.09 -0.02
N GLY A 36 12.84 11.30 1.05
CA GLY A 36 13.84 11.34 2.12
C GLY A 36 14.99 10.33 1.93
N GLY A 37 14.87 9.42 0.97
CA GLY A 37 15.81 8.32 0.77
C GLY A 37 15.51 7.10 1.64
N ASP A 38 16.50 6.20 1.71
CA ASP A 38 16.36 4.91 2.38
C ASP A 38 16.17 5.06 3.89
N LYS A 39 15.32 4.19 4.46
CA LYS A 39 15.21 4.00 5.91
C LYS A 39 15.35 2.50 6.21
N ILE A 40 14.33 1.88 6.80
CA ILE A 40 14.26 0.43 6.92
C ILE A 40 13.86 -0.15 5.55
N GLY A 41 12.87 0.46 4.90
CA GLY A 41 12.46 0.16 3.55
C GLY A 41 12.83 1.25 2.54
N PRO A 42 12.46 1.05 1.26
CA PRO A 42 12.69 2.02 0.19
C PRO A 42 11.95 3.34 0.36
N ASP A 43 12.46 4.39 -0.28
CA ASP A 43 11.71 5.61 -0.52
C ASP A 43 10.49 5.35 -1.42
N LEU A 44 9.32 5.83 -1.01
CA LEU A 44 8.05 5.61 -1.70
C LEU A 44 7.70 6.72 -2.69
N ALA A 45 8.45 7.83 -2.73
CA ALA A 45 8.21 8.89 -3.71
C ALA A 45 8.21 8.33 -5.16
N GLY A 46 7.19 8.68 -5.93
CA GLY A 46 7.01 8.23 -7.32
C GLY A 46 6.76 6.72 -7.49
N LEU A 47 6.31 6.01 -6.45
CA LEU A 47 6.01 4.56 -6.55
C LEU A 47 4.95 4.26 -7.61
N ASP A 48 3.94 5.12 -7.74
CA ASP A 48 2.88 5.05 -8.76
C ASP A 48 3.42 5.08 -10.20
N LYS A 49 4.56 5.72 -10.43
CA LYS A 49 5.26 5.73 -11.73
C LYS A 49 6.05 4.45 -11.99
N ARG A 50 6.49 3.76 -10.94
CA ARG A 50 7.34 2.56 -11.04
C ARG A 50 6.52 1.26 -11.02
N ARG A 51 5.39 1.22 -10.32
CA ARG A 51 4.61 -0.01 -10.13
C ARG A 51 3.12 0.26 -10.29
N LYS A 52 2.43 -0.71 -10.90
CA LYS A 52 0.97 -0.72 -10.99
C LYS A 52 0.36 -0.94 -9.61
N ALA A 53 -0.82 -0.40 -9.37
CA ALA A 53 -1.48 -0.48 -8.07
C ALA A 53 -1.78 -1.92 -7.65
N GLU A 54 -2.06 -2.81 -8.61
CA GLU A 54 -2.32 -4.23 -8.37
C GLU A 54 -1.08 -4.96 -7.83
N TRP A 55 0.11 -4.62 -8.35
CA TRP A 55 1.37 -5.17 -7.85
C TRP A 55 1.65 -4.68 -6.43
N VAL A 56 1.42 -3.38 -6.17
CA VAL A 56 1.58 -2.81 -4.82
C VAL A 56 0.62 -3.46 -3.85
N HIS A 57 -0.64 -3.66 -4.24
CA HIS A 57 -1.66 -4.31 -3.41
C HIS A 57 -1.29 -5.74 -3.05
N LYS A 58 -0.82 -6.55 -4.02
CA LYS A 58 -0.30 -7.88 -3.71
C LYS A 58 0.87 -7.80 -2.74
N PHE A 59 1.84 -6.92 -2.99
CA PHE A 59 3.06 -6.85 -2.19
C PHE A 59 2.79 -6.41 -0.76
N VAL A 60 2.00 -5.36 -0.52
CA VAL A 60 1.74 -4.87 0.85
C VAL A 60 0.90 -5.84 1.67
N ASN A 61 0.13 -6.71 1.02
CA ASN A 61 -0.75 -7.66 1.69
C ASN A 61 -0.09 -9.02 1.92
N TYR A 62 0.80 -9.46 1.04
CA TYR A 62 1.58 -10.68 1.26
C TYR A 62 3.01 -10.56 0.70
N PRO A 63 3.89 -9.82 1.40
CA PRO A 63 5.26 -9.58 0.94
C PRO A 63 6.07 -10.87 0.85
N ASP A 64 5.89 -11.77 1.82
CA ASP A 64 6.61 -13.05 1.89
C ASP A 64 6.27 -13.95 0.69
N GLY A 65 4.98 -14.16 0.41
CA GLY A 65 4.55 -14.90 -0.78
C GLY A 65 5.08 -14.28 -2.09
N MET A 66 5.13 -12.95 -2.21
CA MET A 66 5.74 -12.34 -3.39
C MET A 66 7.26 -12.52 -3.47
N ILE A 67 7.97 -12.57 -2.35
CA ILE A 67 9.44 -12.67 -2.32
C ILE A 67 9.91 -14.12 -2.46
N ASN A 68 9.24 -15.04 -1.79
CA ASN A 68 9.67 -16.44 -1.65
C ASN A 68 8.80 -17.43 -2.43
N GLY A 69 7.62 -17.01 -2.88
CA GLY A 69 6.62 -17.91 -3.45
C GLY A 69 5.88 -18.68 -2.37
N ASP A 70 4.66 -19.07 -2.68
CA ASP A 70 3.78 -19.90 -1.85
C ASP A 70 2.91 -20.77 -2.76
N GLU A 71 3.25 -22.06 -2.88
CA GLU A 71 2.58 -23.00 -3.79
C GLU A 71 1.09 -23.22 -3.46
N GLU A 72 0.67 -22.89 -2.24
CA GLU A 72 -0.70 -23.11 -1.77
C GLU A 72 -1.59 -21.86 -1.90
N GLU A 73 -0.99 -20.68 -2.13
CA GLU A 73 -1.71 -19.40 -2.21
C GLU A 73 -1.87 -18.90 -3.65
N GLU A 74 -3.12 -18.76 -4.09
CA GLU A 74 -3.45 -18.39 -5.47
C GLU A 74 -2.83 -17.03 -5.85
N GLY A 75 -2.04 -17.03 -6.93
CA GLY A 75 -1.37 -15.86 -7.44
C GLY A 75 -0.07 -15.49 -6.71
N TYR A 76 0.45 -16.33 -5.82
CA TYR A 76 1.77 -16.21 -5.18
C TYR A 76 2.63 -17.47 -5.37
N GLU A 77 2.25 -18.38 -6.27
CA GLU A 77 2.88 -19.70 -6.44
C GLU A 77 4.36 -19.64 -6.78
N LYS A 78 4.82 -18.52 -7.34
CA LYS A 78 6.22 -18.30 -7.70
C LYS A 78 6.70 -16.95 -7.18
N PRO A 79 7.98 -16.87 -6.76
CA PRO A 79 8.60 -15.60 -6.44
C PRO A 79 8.45 -14.57 -7.57
N ASP A 80 8.11 -13.35 -7.21
CA ASP A 80 8.18 -12.19 -8.10
C ASP A 80 9.64 -11.68 -8.16
N PRO A 81 10.29 -11.66 -9.35
CA PRO A 81 11.68 -11.27 -9.46
C PRO A 81 11.99 -9.83 -9.02
N ILE A 82 10.99 -8.95 -9.07
CA ILE A 82 11.12 -7.56 -8.61
C ILE A 82 11.01 -7.50 -7.09
N ALA A 83 10.07 -8.23 -6.49
CA ALA A 83 9.96 -8.34 -5.04
C ALA A 83 11.27 -8.86 -4.42
N GLN A 84 11.87 -9.89 -5.03
CA GLN A 84 13.18 -10.41 -4.63
C GLN A 84 14.30 -9.35 -4.71
N LYS A 85 14.35 -8.58 -5.80
CA LYS A 85 15.34 -7.51 -5.97
C LYS A 85 15.13 -6.40 -4.93
N VAL A 86 13.89 -6.04 -4.63
CA VAL A 86 13.58 -5.08 -3.57
C VAL A 86 14.07 -5.62 -2.23
N TYR A 87 13.71 -6.85 -1.85
CA TYR A 87 14.16 -7.45 -0.59
C TYR A 87 15.69 -7.51 -0.49
N ALA A 88 16.38 -7.90 -1.57
CA ALA A 88 17.84 -7.97 -1.58
C ALA A 88 18.53 -6.63 -1.23
N LEU A 89 17.90 -5.49 -1.54
CA LEU A 89 18.43 -4.15 -1.23
C LEU A 89 18.24 -3.73 0.23
N TYR A 90 17.24 -4.30 0.93
CA TYR A 90 16.77 -3.86 2.26
C TYR A 90 16.76 -4.95 3.34
N LYS A 91 17.15 -6.20 3.00
CA LYS A 91 17.34 -7.29 3.96
C LYS A 91 18.27 -6.89 5.12
N PRO A 92 18.11 -7.46 6.33
CA PRO A 92 17.31 -8.64 6.65
C PRO A 92 15.83 -8.36 6.96
N GLN A 93 15.37 -7.11 6.91
CA GLN A 93 14.01 -6.79 7.32
C GLN A 93 13.00 -7.20 6.23
N MET A 94 12.06 -8.08 6.60
CA MET A 94 10.84 -8.35 5.83
C MET A 94 9.78 -7.30 6.17
N MET A 95 9.05 -6.82 5.16
CA MET A 95 7.88 -5.97 5.38
C MET A 95 6.77 -6.80 6.03
N ALA A 96 6.06 -6.23 7.00
CA ALA A 96 4.87 -6.85 7.57
C ALA A 96 3.67 -6.71 6.62
N GLU A 97 2.69 -7.59 6.73
CA GLU A 97 1.42 -7.49 5.99
C GLU A 97 0.57 -6.31 6.48
N GLN A 98 -0.12 -5.63 5.56
CA GLN A 98 -0.84 -4.38 5.85
C GLN A 98 -2.37 -4.44 5.68
N ALA A 99 -2.92 -5.59 5.26
CA ALA A 99 -4.36 -5.83 5.10
C ALA A 99 -5.14 -4.65 4.46
N MET A 100 -4.61 -4.11 3.37
CA MET A 100 -5.16 -2.96 2.64
C MET A 100 -6.03 -3.41 1.48
N THR A 101 -7.20 -2.79 1.32
CA THR A 101 -8.01 -2.98 0.10
C THR A 101 -7.40 -2.26 -1.10
N MET A 102 -7.81 -2.64 -2.32
CA MET A 102 -7.36 -1.95 -3.53
C MET A 102 -7.65 -0.43 -3.50
N ASP A 103 -8.80 -0.01 -2.97
CA ASP A 103 -9.13 1.42 -2.91
C ASP A 103 -8.25 2.16 -1.90
N GLN A 104 -7.91 1.53 -0.78
CA GLN A 104 -6.95 2.08 0.18
C GLN A 104 -5.55 2.19 -0.41
N VAL A 105 -5.10 1.18 -1.18
CA VAL A 105 -3.82 1.23 -1.90
C VAL A 105 -3.81 2.34 -2.93
N LYS A 106 -4.86 2.48 -3.75
CA LYS A 106 -4.99 3.57 -4.74
C LYS A 106 -4.98 4.94 -4.07
N ALA A 107 -5.74 5.11 -2.98
CA ALA A 107 -5.77 6.35 -2.21
C ALA A 107 -4.38 6.69 -1.64
N THR A 108 -3.67 5.68 -1.13
CA THR A 108 -2.32 5.83 -0.58
C THR A 108 -1.30 6.20 -1.65
N LEU A 109 -1.31 5.51 -2.80
CA LEU A 109 -0.44 5.83 -3.93
C LEU A 109 -0.69 7.24 -4.45
N LYS A 110 -1.97 7.64 -4.60
CA LYS A 110 -2.34 8.99 -4.98
C LYS A 110 -1.81 10.02 -3.97
N TRP A 111 -2.04 9.79 -2.68
CA TRP A 111 -1.58 10.70 -1.64
C TRP A 111 -0.04 10.85 -1.61
N ILE A 112 0.69 9.75 -1.82
CA ILE A 112 2.16 9.76 -1.95
C ILE A 112 2.59 10.59 -3.18
N ALA A 113 1.95 10.38 -4.33
CA ALA A 113 2.25 11.11 -5.56
C ALA A 113 1.99 12.63 -5.42
N ASP A 114 0.92 13.00 -4.70
CA ASP A 114 0.55 14.38 -4.43
C ASP A 114 1.58 15.14 -3.56
N GLN A 115 2.52 14.43 -2.91
CA GLN A 115 3.64 15.05 -2.20
C GLN A 115 4.68 15.69 -3.15
N LYS A 116 4.61 15.38 -4.46
CA LYS A 116 5.45 15.95 -5.52
C LYS A 116 6.94 15.87 -5.20
N LYS A 117 7.38 14.72 -4.68
CA LYS A 117 8.78 14.41 -4.39
C LYS A 117 9.33 13.44 -5.42
N GLU A 118 10.64 13.48 -5.58
CA GLU A 118 11.38 12.52 -6.41
C GLU A 118 12.00 11.41 -5.54
N PRO A 119 12.04 10.16 -6.03
CA PRO A 119 12.64 9.05 -5.31
C PRO A 119 14.13 9.27 -5.06
N LYS A 120 14.60 8.83 -3.90
CA LYS A 120 16.03 8.78 -3.55
C LYS A 120 16.42 7.40 -3.02
N GLY A 121 17.72 7.16 -2.89
CA GLY A 121 18.25 5.93 -2.32
C GLY A 121 18.34 4.77 -3.31
N LYS A 122 18.58 3.57 -2.77
CA LYS A 122 18.84 2.35 -3.55
C LYS A 122 17.70 2.01 -4.50
N ILE A 123 16.46 2.37 -4.18
CA ILE A 123 15.30 2.07 -5.05
C ILE A 123 15.40 2.68 -6.45
N THR A 124 16.16 3.77 -6.61
CA THR A 124 16.36 4.44 -7.90
C THR A 124 17.23 3.62 -8.87
N THR A 125 17.93 2.59 -8.39
CA THR A 125 18.74 1.70 -9.23
C THR A 125 17.94 0.54 -9.82
N LEU A 126 16.74 0.27 -9.32
CA LEU A 126 15.84 -0.74 -9.87
C LEU A 126 15.07 -0.14 -11.05
N LYS A 127 15.55 -0.42 -12.27
CA LYS A 127 14.84 -0.17 -13.52
C LYS A 127 13.61 -1.06 -13.64
#